data_AF-A0A3B9KFX4-F1
#
_entry.id   AF-A0A3B9KFX4-F1
#
_cell.length_a   1.000
_cell.length_b   1.000
_cell.length_c   1.000
_cell.angle_alpha   90.00
_cell.angle_beta   90.00
_cell.angle_gamma   90.00
#
_symmetry.space_group_name_H-M   'P 1'
#
loop_
_entity.id
_entity.type
_entity.pdbx_description
1 polymer ?
#
loop_
_entity_poly.entity_id
_entity_poly.type
_entity_poly.pdbx_seq_one_letter_code
_entity_poly.pdbx_strand_id
1 'polypeptide(L)'
;HCDELVEPAWHARIAERGAVLSFDTFGSETYFDRSFAQEPRDTDRIECVIRLLEKGYGAQLMLAHDICTRTQFHRYGGWGWDHLLRNIVPRLRHAGVSQEELDTIFIETPRRLLTLQGD
;
A
#
# COMPACT_ATOMS: atom_id res chain seq x y z
N HIS A 1 7.16 2.03 4.82
CA HIS A 1 7.21 0.57 4.98
C HIS A 1 6.35 0.10 6.16
N CYS A 2 5.05 0.43 6.16
CA CYS A 2 4.13 -0.20 7.12
C CYS A 2 3.77 -1.63 6.70
N ASP A 3 4.15 -2.03 5.49
CA ASP A 3 3.74 -3.27 4.82
C ASP A 3 4.81 -4.36 4.76
N GLU A 4 5.96 -4.16 5.43
CA GLU A 4 6.98 -5.21 5.64
C GLU A 4 6.58 -6.20 6.74
N LEU A 5 5.64 -5.81 7.59
CA LEU A 5 5.00 -6.67 8.57
C LEU A 5 3.48 -6.54 8.44
N VAL A 6 2.83 -7.55 7.88
CA VAL A 6 1.39 -7.49 7.60
C VAL A 6 0.58 -8.03 8.78
N GLU A 7 0.24 -7.14 9.72
CA GLU A 7 -0.59 -7.46 10.89
C GLU A 7 -1.79 -6.48 11.03
N PRO A 8 -2.99 -6.79 10.47
CA PRO A 8 -4.09 -5.82 10.41
C PRO A 8 -4.52 -5.22 11.75
N ALA A 9 -4.42 -5.99 12.84
CA ALA A 9 -4.76 -5.52 14.18
C ALA A 9 -3.75 -4.48 14.71
N TRP A 10 -2.45 -4.66 14.42
CA TRP A 10 -1.43 -3.69 14.77
C TRP A 10 -1.62 -2.39 13.98
N HIS A 11 -1.85 -2.50 12.67
CA HIS A 11 -2.13 -1.36 11.80
C HIS A 11 -3.34 -0.54 12.27
N ALA A 12 -4.45 -1.21 12.60
CA ALA A 12 -5.65 -0.55 13.09
C ALA A 12 -5.38 0.33 14.33
N ARG A 13 -4.55 -0.15 15.27
CA ARG A 13 -4.17 0.61 16.47
C ARG A 13 -3.33 1.86 16.16
N ILE A 14 -2.57 1.84 15.07
CA ILE A 14 -1.80 2.99 14.60
C ILE A 14 -2.72 3.96 13.85
N ALA A 15 -3.59 3.46 12.96
CA ALA A 15 -4.57 4.25 12.23
C ALA A 15 -5.56 4.97 13.17
N GLU A 16 -5.98 4.31 14.26
CA GLU A 16 -6.85 4.88 15.31
C GLU A 16 -6.23 6.13 15.96
N ARG A 17 -4.90 6.24 15.97
CA ARG A 17 -4.18 7.41 16.49
C ARG A 17 -4.05 8.55 15.47
N GLY A 18 -4.63 8.39 14.27
CA GLY A 18 -4.67 9.39 13.21
C GLY A 18 -3.47 9.35 12.25
N ALA A 19 -2.53 8.43 12.44
CA ALA A 19 -1.41 8.27 11.51
C ALA A 19 -1.89 7.66 10.17
N VAL A 20 -1.28 8.09 9.06
CA VAL A 20 -1.44 7.43 7.76
C VAL A 20 -0.40 6.31 7.65
N LEU A 21 -0.86 5.14 7.26
CA LEU A 21 -0.09 3.94 7.02
C LEU A 21 0.38 3.91 5.57
N SER A 22 1.69 3.90 5.38
CA SER A 22 2.33 3.85 4.06
C SER A 22 2.62 2.39 3.71
N PHE A 23 1.75 1.81 2.88
CA PHE A 23 1.96 0.50 2.25
C PHE A 23 2.70 0.73 0.95
N ASP A 24 4.01 0.87 1.04
CA ASP A 24 4.83 1.46 -0.01
C ASP A 24 5.73 0.49 -0.73
N THR A 25 5.64 -0.82 -0.52
CA THR A 25 6.48 -1.82 -1.18
C THR A 25 5.72 -2.75 -2.12
N PHE A 26 4.58 -2.30 -2.68
CA PHE A 26 3.82 -3.09 -3.67
C PHE A 26 4.67 -3.46 -4.89
N GLY A 27 4.63 -4.74 -5.27
CA GLY A 27 5.45 -5.34 -6.31
C GLY A 27 6.85 -5.79 -5.84
N SER A 28 7.25 -5.49 -4.60
CA SER A 28 8.46 -6.04 -3.98
C SER A 28 8.11 -7.25 -3.10
N GLU A 29 8.59 -8.42 -3.52
CA GLU A 29 8.42 -9.70 -2.81
C GLU A 29 9.79 -10.39 -2.64
N THR A 30 10.83 -9.59 -2.37
CA THR A 30 12.22 -10.03 -2.33
C THR A 30 12.51 -10.84 -1.07
N TYR A 31 13.40 -11.83 -1.20
CA TYR A 31 14.02 -12.49 -0.05
C TYR A 31 15.37 -11.82 0.26
N PHE A 32 15.55 -11.38 1.50
CA PHE A 32 16.79 -10.78 1.97
C PHE A 32 17.66 -11.81 2.69
N ASP A 33 18.66 -12.37 1.99
CA ASP A 33 19.56 -13.39 2.52
C ASP A 33 20.28 -12.97 3.81
N ARG A 34 20.59 -11.67 3.97
CA ARG A 34 21.31 -11.15 5.14
C ARG A 34 20.50 -11.23 6.43
N SER A 35 19.19 -11.04 6.33
CA SER A 35 18.27 -11.06 7.47
C SER A 35 17.43 -12.34 7.52
N PHE A 36 17.57 -13.21 6.53
CA PHE A 36 16.73 -14.39 6.32
C PHE A 36 15.24 -14.07 6.29
N ALA A 37 14.88 -12.88 5.78
CA ALA A 37 13.53 -12.34 5.82
C ALA A 37 12.92 -12.30 4.41
N GLN A 38 11.64 -12.63 4.33
CA GLN A 38 10.84 -12.55 3.11
C GLN A 38 9.96 -11.31 3.20
N GLU A 39 10.02 -10.43 2.20
CA GLU A 39 9.03 -9.37 2.05
C GLU A 39 7.64 -9.99 1.84
N PRO A 40 6.58 -9.41 2.42
CA PRO A 40 5.23 -9.88 2.19
C PRO A 40 4.87 -9.88 0.70
N ARG A 41 3.89 -10.71 0.32
CA ARG A 41 3.38 -10.73 -1.04
C ARG A 41 2.32 -9.66 -1.21
N ASP A 42 2.08 -9.24 -2.44
CA ASP A 42 0.99 -8.30 -2.75
C ASP A 42 -0.37 -8.88 -2.36
N THR A 43 -0.55 -10.20 -2.35
CA THR A 43 -1.77 -10.84 -1.82
C THR A 43 -1.96 -10.54 -0.34
N ASP A 44 -0.88 -10.58 0.44
CA ASP A 44 -0.91 -10.38 1.89
C ASP A 44 -1.17 -8.88 2.17
N ARG A 45 -0.50 -7.98 1.43
CA ARG A 45 -0.75 -6.53 1.49
C ARG A 45 -2.21 -6.18 1.16
N ILE A 46 -2.76 -6.74 0.07
CA ILE A 46 -4.16 -6.53 -0.34
C ILE A 46 -5.12 -7.00 0.74
N GLU A 47 -4.93 -8.18 1.30
CA GLU A 47 -5.80 -8.68 2.38
C GLU A 47 -5.79 -7.71 3.56
N CYS A 48 -4.63 -7.20 3.96
CA CYS A 48 -4.54 -6.24 5.05
C CYS A 48 -5.22 -4.91 4.74
N VAL A 49 -5.05 -4.39 3.52
CA VAL A 49 -5.77 -3.20 3.05
C VAL A 49 -7.28 -3.40 3.17
N ILE A 50 -7.81 -4.54 2.71
CA ILE A 50 -9.24 -4.86 2.81
C ILE A 50 -9.69 -4.89 4.27
N ARG A 51 -8.95 -5.55 5.16
CA ARG A 51 -9.26 -5.60 6.60
C ARG A 51 -9.30 -4.22 7.26
N LEU A 52 -8.47 -3.29 6.80
CA LEU A 52 -8.43 -1.92 7.30
C LEU A 52 -9.59 -1.08 6.75
N LEU A 53 -9.96 -1.29 5.49
CA LEU A 53 -11.14 -0.69 4.87
C LEU A 53 -12.44 -1.16 5.56
N GLU A 54 -12.58 -2.46 5.83
CA GLU A 54 -13.71 -3.05 6.58
C GLU A 54 -13.87 -2.41 7.97
N LYS A 55 -12.79 -1.88 8.55
CA LYS A 55 -12.78 -1.20 9.86
C LYS A 55 -12.96 0.32 9.77
N GLY A 56 -13.10 0.88 8.56
CA GLY A 56 -13.29 2.31 8.34
C GLY A 56 -12.01 3.14 8.30
N TYR A 57 -10.83 2.51 8.15
CA TYR A 57 -9.53 3.21 8.14
C TYR A 57 -9.05 3.63 6.74
N GLY A 58 -9.94 3.79 5.76
CA GLY A 58 -9.57 4.14 4.38
C GLY A 58 -8.80 5.47 4.27
N ALA A 59 -9.16 6.45 5.09
CA ALA A 59 -8.47 7.74 5.14
C ALA A 59 -7.05 7.65 5.74
N GLN A 60 -6.68 6.52 6.35
CA GLN A 60 -5.36 6.26 6.92
C GLN A 60 -4.51 5.37 6.01
N LEU A 61 -4.91 5.12 4.77
CA LEU A 61 -4.17 4.27 3.84
C LEU A 61 -3.55 5.08 2.70
N MET A 62 -2.29 4.78 2.40
CA MET A 62 -1.59 5.21 1.19
C MET A 62 -0.84 4.02 0.59
N LEU A 63 -0.88 3.89 -0.73
CA LEU A 63 -0.22 2.81 -1.47
C LEU A 63 0.87 3.36 -2.41
N ALA A 64 2.05 2.74 -2.39
CA ALA A 64 3.19 3.06 -3.26
C ALA A 64 4.05 1.81 -3.55
N HIS A 65 5.19 1.98 -4.23
CA HIS A 65 6.05 0.88 -4.73
C HIS A 65 7.48 0.86 -4.18
N ASP A 66 7.93 1.99 -3.63
CA ASP A 66 9.31 2.22 -3.21
C ASP A 66 10.32 1.76 -4.26
N ILE A 67 10.12 2.22 -5.51
CA ILE A 67 11.06 1.94 -6.59
C ILE A 67 12.37 2.67 -6.30
N CYS A 68 13.33 1.95 -5.74
CA CYS A 68 14.63 2.43 -5.33
C CYS A 68 15.79 1.64 -5.96
N THR A 69 15.50 0.55 -6.68
CA THR A 69 16.48 -0.30 -7.37
C THR A 69 16.20 -0.39 -8.87
N ARG A 70 17.23 -0.75 -9.66
CA ARG A 70 17.07 -0.94 -11.11
C ARG A 70 16.13 -2.11 -11.44
N THR A 71 16.19 -3.18 -10.67
CA THR A 71 15.43 -4.41 -10.91
C THR A 71 13.93 -4.23 -10.79
N GLN A 72 13.45 -3.18 -10.11
CA GLN A 72 12.02 -2.86 -10.00
C GLN A 72 11.41 -2.23 -11.27
N PHE A 73 12.22 -1.78 -12.23
CA PHE A 73 11.70 -1.22 -13.50
C PHE A 73 11.42 -2.31 -14.55
N HIS A 74 10.39 -2.09 -15.39
CA HIS A 74 10.07 -2.93 -16.56
C HIS A 74 11.28 -3.31 -17.42
N ARG A 75 12.19 -2.36 -17.66
CA ARG A 75 13.40 -2.58 -18.46
C ARG A 75 14.27 -3.73 -17.93
N TYR A 76 14.19 -4.00 -16.63
CA TYR A 76 14.97 -5.03 -15.94
C TYR A 76 14.08 -6.17 -15.40
N GLY A 77 12.85 -6.28 -15.89
CA GLY A 77 11.91 -7.35 -15.53
C GLY A 77 11.06 -7.09 -14.28
N GLY A 78 11.18 -5.91 -13.65
CA GLY A 78 10.32 -5.51 -12.55
C GLY A 78 8.99 -4.93 -13.00
N TRP A 79 8.14 -4.57 -12.05
CA TRP A 79 6.77 -4.17 -12.31
C TRP A 79 6.56 -2.72 -12.77
N GLY A 80 7.52 -1.83 -12.53
CA GLY A 80 7.40 -0.41 -12.86
C GLY A 80 6.33 0.36 -12.07
N TRP A 81 6.25 1.67 -12.30
CA TRP A 81 5.34 2.58 -11.57
C TRP A 81 3.85 2.33 -11.86
N ASP A 82 3.52 1.72 -12.99
CA ASP A 82 2.15 1.41 -13.37
C ASP A 82 1.59 0.18 -12.64
N HIS A 83 2.40 -0.55 -11.86
CA HIS A 83 1.98 -1.77 -11.19
C HIS A 83 0.74 -1.61 -10.32
N LEU A 84 0.66 -0.50 -9.57
CA LEU A 84 -0.47 -0.25 -8.68
C LEU A 84 -1.76 -0.12 -9.50
N LEU A 85 -1.73 0.67 -10.56
CA LEU A 85 -2.91 0.95 -11.37
C LEU A 85 -3.29 -0.23 -12.30
N ARG A 86 -2.30 -0.94 -12.84
CA ARG A 86 -2.54 -2.03 -13.81
C ARG A 86 -2.79 -3.39 -13.17
N ASN A 87 -2.27 -3.64 -11.97
CA ASN A 87 -2.34 -4.97 -11.33
C ASN A 87 -3.03 -4.93 -9.97
N ILE A 88 -2.71 -3.96 -9.10
CA ILE A 88 -3.25 -3.94 -7.73
C ILE A 88 -4.68 -3.39 -7.68
N VAL A 89 -4.96 -2.27 -8.34
CA VAL A 89 -6.30 -1.67 -8.39
C VAL A 89 -7.36 -2.65 -8.94
N PRO A 90 -7.13 -3.39 -10.05
CA PRO A 90 -8.06 -4.42 -10.50
C PRO A 90 -8.30 -5.52 -9.45
N ARG A 91 -7.27 -5.94 -8.71
CA ARG A 91 -7.40 -6.95 -7.63
C ARG A 91 -8.20 -6.42 -6.45
N LEU A 92 -7.98 -5.16 -6.05
CA LEU A 92 -8.78 -4.50 -5.01
C LEU A 92 -10.26 -4.39 -5.42
N ARG A 93 -10.54 -3.97 -6.67
CA ARG A 93 -11.91 -3.94 -7.20
C ARG A 93 -12.56 -5.31 -7.23
N HIS A 94 -11.80 -6.33 -7.67
CA HIS A 94 -12.29 -7.71 -7.67
C HIS A 94 -12.65 -8.20 -6.27
N ALA A 95 -11.91 -7.74 -5.24
CA ALA A 95 -12.20 -8.02 -3.85
C ALA A 95 -13.31 -7.15 -3.24
N GLY A 96 -13.98 -6.30 -4.03
CA GLY A 96 -15.13 -5.51 -3.60
C GLY A 96 -14.80 -4.09 -3.13
N VAL A 97 -13.55 -3.64 -3.23
CA VAL A 97 -13.19 -2.24 -2.90
C VAL A 97 -13.83 -1.29 -3.89
N SER A 98 -14.60 -0.33 -3.36
CA SER A 98 -15.37 0.64 -4.11
C SER A 98 -14.48 1.69 -4.78
N GLN A 99 -15.05 2.41 -5.75
CA GLN A 99 -14.36 3.54 -6.37
C GLN A 99 -14.06 4.65 -5.35
N GLU A 100 -14.96 4.90 -4.42
CA GLU A 100 -14.82 5.93 -3.38
C GLU A 100 -13.67 5.62 -2.43
N GLU A 101 -13.51 4.36 -2.02
CA GLU A 101 -12.37 3.92 -1.22
C GLU A 101 -11.06 4.05 -1.99
N LEU A 102 -11.04 3.68 -3.27
CA LEU A 102 -9.85 3.87 -4.12
C LEU A 102 -9.50 5.35 -4.28
N ASP A 103 -10.49 6.21 -4.52
CA ASP A 103 -10.26 7.66 -4.63
C ASP A 103 -9.74 8.21 -3.29
N THR A 104 -10.24 7.70 -2.16
CA THR A 104 -9.73 8.05 -0.84
C THR A 104 -8.24 7.71 -0.71
N ILE A 105 -7.85 6.49 -1.09
CA ILE A 105 -6.47 6.00 -0.96
C ILE A 105 -5.51 6.72 -1.92
N PHE A 106 -5.91 6.90 -3.19
CA PHE A 106 -5.02 7.37 -4.25
C PHE A 106 -5.06 8.88 -4.51
N ILE A 107 -6.11 9.57 -4.06
CA ILE A 107 -6.32 11.00 -4.31
C ILE A 107 -6.42 11.75 -2.99
N GLU A 108 -7.39 11.41 -2.15
CA GLU A 108 -7.74 12.24 -1.00
C GLU A 108 -6.70 12.18 0.12
N THR A 109 -6.21 10.99 0.47
CA THR A 109 -5.17 10.81 1.48
C THR A 109 -3.86 11.48 1.07
N PRO A 110 -3.31 11.25 -0.14
CA PRO A 110 -2.12 11.96 -0.61
C PRO A 110 -2.31 13.47 -0.69
N ARG A 111 -3.48 13.95 -1.15
CA ARG A 111 -3.81 15.37 -1.17
C ARG A 111 -3.71 15.97 0.23
N ARG A 112 -4.37 15.37 1.22
CA ARG A 112 -4.33 15.83 2.61
C ARG A 112 -2.92 15.82 3.22
N LEU A 113 -2.08 14.83 2.86
CA LEU A 113 -0.73 14.71 3.42
C LEU A 113 0.29 15.66 2.78
N LEU A 114 0.19 15.88 1.47
CA LEU A 114 1.25 16.52 0.69
C LEU A 114 0.94 17.98 0.32
N THR A 115 -0.23 18.49 0.69
CA THR A 115 -0.56 19.91 0.60
C THR A 115 -0.43 20.58 1.96
N LEU A 116 0.15 21.79 1.99
CA LEU A 116 0.05 22.65 3.15
C LEU A 116 -1.41 23.07 3.30
N GLN A 117 -1.99 22.88 4.48
CA GLN A 117 -3.23 23.55 4.82
C GLN A 117 -2.85 24.99 5.19
N GLY A 118 -3.37 25.96 4.43
CA GLY A 118 -3.21 27.37 4.77
C GLY A 118 -4.02 27.69 6.02
N ASP A 119 -3.45 28.50 6.91
CA ASP A 119 -4.18 29.17 7.99
C ASP A 119 -5.19 30.19 7.43
#